data_AF-A0A6A2G293-F1
#
_entry.id   AF-A0A6A2G293-F1
#
_cell.length_a   1.000
_cell.length_b   1.000
_cell.length_c   1.000
_cell.angle_alpha   90.00
_cell.angle_beta   90.00
_cell.angle_gamma   90.00
#
_symmetry.space_group_name_H-M   'P 1'
#
loop_
_entity.id
_entity.type
_entity.pdbx_description
1 polymer ?
#
loop_
_entity_poly.entity_id
_entity_poly.type
_entity_poly.pdbx_seq_one_letter_code
_entity_poly.pdbx_strand_id
1 'polypeptide(L)'
;MTRAEILSDIKQAEDEAKGMVIQAQEARSQKVNEAKSEAREILKSAEEEATKYYISEIGKAREESRKEKEKLIKKGYQEAEEIKSKAKKNIPKATKFILTEFERAANA
;
A
#
# COMPACT_ATOMS: atom_id res chain seq x y z
N MET A 1 68.23 12.66 36.28
CA MET A 1 66.88 13.10 36.69
C MET A 1 66.77 13.02 38.19
N THR A 2 66.23 14.07 38.78
CA THR A 2 65.91 14.11 40.21
C THR A 2 64.60 13.37 40.47
N ARG A 3 64.40 12.90 41.70
CA ARG A 3 63.19 12.19 42.10
C ARG A 3 61.90 13.01 41.89
N ALA A 4 62.01 14.34 41.91
CA ALA A 4 60.92 15.28 41.70
C ALA A 4 60.48 15.38 40.23
N GLU A 5 61.42 15.34 39.29
CA GLU A 5 61.14 15.35 37.84
C GLU A 5 60.34 14.10 37.45
N ILE A 6 60.75 12.93 37.94
CA ILE A 6 60.07 11.65 37.66
C ILE A 6 58.62 11.66 38.18
N LEU A 7 58.38 12.21 39.38
CA LEU A 7 57.03 12.34 39.93
C LEU A 7 56.15 13.31 39.13
N SER A 8 56.75 14.38 38.59
CA SER A 8 56.05 15.32 37.72
C SER A 8 55.64 14.66 36.40
N ASP A 9 56.55 13.90 35.79
CA ASP A 9 56.29 13.19 34.53
C ASP A 9 55.20 12.12 34.70
N ILE A 10 55.23 11.38 35.82
CA ILE A 10 54.18 10.39 36.14
C ILE A 10 52.82 11.07 36.28
N LYS A 11 52.76 12.20 36.98
CA LYS A 11 51.50 12.93 37.18
C LYS A 11 50.95 13.48 35.86
N GLN A 12 51.82 14.00 35.00
CA GLN A 12 51.42 14.44 33.67
C GLN A 12 50.88 13.28 32.83
N ALA A 13 51.56 12.14 32.83
CA ALA A 13 51.11 10.95 32.11
C ALA A 13 49.77 10.40 32.66
N GLU A 14 49.54 10.46 33.98
CA GLU A 14 48.24 10.10 34.57
C GLU A 14 47.11 11.02 34.11
N ASP A 15 47.35 12.33 34.06
CA ASP A 15 46.33 13.30 33.65
C ASP A 15 46.04 13.22 32.15
N GLU A 16 47.07 12.97 31.32
CA GLU A 16 46.91 12.65 29.89
C GLU A 16 46.09 11.36 29.68
N ALA A 17 46.38 10.31 30.45
CA ALA A 17 45.63 9.05 30.38
C ALA A 17 44.16 9.23 30.78
N LYS A 18 43.88 10.00 31.84
CA LYS A 18 42.50 10.36 32.23
C LYS A 18 41.79 11.14 31.12
N GLY A 19 42.49 12.11 30.51
CA GLY A 19 41.97 12.88 29.39
C GLY A 19 41.59 12.00 28.20
N MET A 20 42.46 11.04 27.84
CA MET A 20 42.17 10.06 26.78
C MET A 20 40.93 9.21 27.07
N VAL A 21 40.75 8.76 28.31
CA VAL A 21 39.59 7.94 28.69
C VAL A 21 38.29 8.74 28.57
N ILE A 22 38.29 10.00 29.01
CA ILE A 22 37.11 10.88 28.90
C ILE A 22 36.76 11.10 27.42
N GLN A 23 37.74 11.45 26.59
CA GLN A 23 37.54 11.64 25.15
C GLN A 23 37.02 10.38 24.46
N ALA A 24 37.56 9.20 24.81
CA ALA A 24 37.09 7.93 24.27
C ALA A 24 35.64 7.63 24.67
N GLN A 25 35.25 7.98 25.90
CA GLN A 25 33.89 7.81 26.39
C GLN A 25 32.89 8.76 25.71
N GLU A 26 33.28 10.02 25.49
CA GLU A 26 32.49 11.00 24.74
C GLU A 26 32.30 10.56 23.28
N ALA A 27 33.38 10.17 22.60
CA ALA A 27 33.33 9.68 21.22
C ALA A 27 32.47 8.42 21.09
N ARG A 28 32.53 7.50 22.07
CA ARG A 28 31.64 6.35 22.12
C ARG A 28 30.18 6.77 22.25
N SER A 29 29.89 7.70 23.16
CA SER A 29 28.52 8.19 23.39
C SER A 29 27.96 8.86 22.13
N GLN A 30 28.77 9.70 21.47
CA GLN A 30 28.40 10.36 20.21
C GLN A 30 28.05 9.33 19.13
N LYS A 31 28.93 8.35 18.86
CA LYS A 31 28.66 7.29 17.87
C LYS A 31 27.40 6.49 18.17
N VAL A 32 27.14 6.19 19.44
CA VAL A 32 25.92 5.46 19.83
C VAL A 32 24.66 6.31 19.59
N ASN A 33 24.73 7.62 19.85
CA ASN A 33 23.60 8.52 19.63
C ASN A 33 23.35 8.76 18.13
N GLU A 34 24.40 8.92 17.34
CA GLU A 34 24.33 9.02 15.88
C GLU A 34 23.68 7.76 15.30
N ALA A 35 24.17 6.57 15.64
CA ALA A 35 23.60 5.30 15.17
C ALA A 35 22.12 5.15 15.58
N LYS A 36 21.74 5.61 16.77
CA LYS A 36 20.33 5.61 17.21
C LYS A 36 19.47 6.59 16.41
N SER A 37 20.01 7.76 16.06
CA SER A 37 19.31 8.75 15.24
C SER A 37 19.08 8.20 13.84
N GLU A 38 20.13 7.68 13.20
CA GLU A 38 20.04 7.05 11.88
C GLU A 38 19.04 5.90 11.87
N ALA A 39 19.07 5.03 12.89
CA ALA A 39 18.10 3.94 13.00
C ALA A 39 16.65 4.44 13.08
N ARG A 40 16.40 5.54 13.80
CA ARG A 40 15.07 6.15 13.87
C ARG A 40 14.64 6.76 12.54
N GLU A 41 15.56 7.39 11.81
CA GLU A 41 15.28 7.94 10.49
C GLU A 41 14.97 6.85 9.46
N ILE A 42 15.69 5.73 9.50
CA ILE A 42 15.41 4.56 8.66
C ILE A 42 14.01 4.02 8.95
N LEU A 43 13.67 3.83 10.23
CA LEU A 43 12.35 3.35 10.63
C LEU A 43 11.23 4.28 10.16
N LYS A 44 11.39 5.59 10.40
CA LYS A 44 10.41 6.59 9.97
C LYS A 44 10.23 6.59 8.45
N SER A 45 11.34 6.54 7.69
CA SER A 45 11.29 6.50 6.23
C SER A 45 10.60 5.24 5.73
N ALA A 46 10.89 4.09 6.32
CA ALA A 46 10.23 2.83 5.99
C ALA A 46 8.72 2.86 6.29
N GLU A 47 8.30 3.44 7.41
CA GLU A 47 6.88 3.62 7.74
C GLU A 47 6.16 4.55 6.74
N GLU A 48 6.80 5.66 6.35
CA GLU A 48 6.26 6.58 5.36
C GLU A 48 6.13 5.91 3.98
N GLU A 49 7.14 5.16 3.56
CA GLU A 49 7.11 4.41 2.30
C GLU A 49 6.05 3.31 2.30
N ALA A 50 5.95 2.54 3.39
CA ALA A 50 4.92 1.51 3.54
C ALA A 50 3.51 2.12 3.47
N THR A 51 3.30 3.28 4.11
CA THR A 51 2.03 4.00 4.08
C THR A 51 1.70 4.50 2.68
N LYS A 52 2.67 5.10 1.98
CA LYS A 52 2.50 5.54 0.58
C LYS A 52 2.18 4.37 -0.34
N TYR A 53 2.87 3.24 -0.19
CA TYR A 53 2.62 2.02 -0.95
C TYR A 53 1.20 1.50 -0.70
N TYR A 54 0.79 1.37 0.56
CA TYR A 54 -0.55 0.92 0.93
C TYR A 54 -1.65 1.80 0.33
N ILE A 55 -1.52 3.13 0.42
CA ILE A 55 -2.50 4.07 -0.15
C ILE A 55 -2.55 3.93 -1.67
N SER A 56 -1.40 3.80 -2.33
CA SER A 56 -1.29 3.63 -3.78
C SER A 56 -1.98 2.34 -4.24
N GLU A 57 -1.71 1.21 -3.59
CA GLU A 57 -2.31 -0.08 -3.94
C GLU A 57 -3.83 -0.09 -3.71
N ILE A 58 -4.33 0.49 -2.62
CA ILE A 58 -5.77 0.67 -2.42
C ILE A 58 -6.38 1.57 -3.51
N GLY A 59 -5.68 2.63 -3.89
CA GLY A 59 -6.10 3.51 -4.98
C GLY A 59 -6.27 2.76 -6.30
N LYS A 60 -5.27 1.95 -6.67
CA LYS A 60 -5.30 1.11 -7.87
C LYS A 60 -6.44 0.08 -7.81
N ALA A 61 -6.55 -0.66 -6.71
CA ALA A 61 -7.61 -1.65 -6.55
C ALA A 61 -9.02 -1.03 -6.65
N ARG A 62 -9.21 0.17 -6.10
CA ARG A 62 -10.48 0.91 -6.24
C ARG A 62 -10.75 1.33 -7.69
N GLU A 63 -9.73 1.80 -8.40
CA GLU A 63 -9.87 2.19 -9.81
C GLU A 63 -10.18 0.98 -10.69
N GLU A 64 -9.49 -0.14 -10.47
CA GLU A 64 -9.75 -1.41 -11.16
C GLU A 64 -11.17 -1.92 -10.91
N SER A 65 -11.59 -1.95 -9.64
CA SER A 65 -12.96 -2.33 -9.27
C SER A 65 -14.01 -1.43 -9.92
N ARG A 66 -13.75 -0.12 -10.00
CA ARG A 66 -14.62 0.82 -10.70
C ARG A 66 -14.69 0.52 -12.20
N LYS A 67 -13.55 0.29 -12.85
CA LYS A 67 -13.50 -0.07 -14.29
C LYS A 67 -14.23 -1.38 -14.55
N GLU A 68 -14.07 -2.37 -13.69
CA GLU A 68 -14.76 -3.65 -13.81
C GLU A 68 -16.27 -3.50 -13.62
N LYS A 69 -16.71 -2.74 -12.61
CA LYS A 69 -18.12 -2.41 -12.42
C LYS A 69 -18.73 -1.73 -13.66
N GLU A 70 -18.04 -0.75 -14.23
CA GLU A 70 -18.51 -0.05 -15.44
C GLU A 70 -18.59 -1.01 -16.64
N LYS A 71 -17.65 -1.94 -16.79
CA LYS A 71 -17.71 -2.99 -17.82
C LYS A 71 -18.90 -3.92 -17.60
N LEU A 72 -19.14 -4.37 -16.37
CA LEU A 72 -20.25 -5.25 -16.03
C LEU A 72 -21.60 -4.59 -16.34
N ILE A 73 -21.76 -3.32 -15.96
CA ILE A 73 -22.97 -2.54 -16.23
C ILE A 73 -23.19 -2.40 -17.73
N LYS A 74 -22.16 -2.03 -18.51
CA LYS A 74 -22.25 -1.92 -19.97
C LYS A 74 -22.64 -3.26 -20.61
N LYS A 75 -22.04 -4.35 -20.16
CA LYS A 75 -22.38 -5.71 -20.62
C LYS A 75 -23.84 -6.06 -20.32
N GLY A 76 -24.31 -5.78 -19.11
CA GLY A 76 -25.71 -5.99 -18.71
C GLY A 76 -26.70 -5.19 -19.57
N TYR A 77 -26.38 -3.93 -19.90
CA TYR A 77 -27.20 -3.15 -20.83
C TYR A 77 -27.24 -3.75 -22.24
N GLN A 78 -26.10 -4.22 -22.75
CA GLN A 78 -26.04 -4.88 -24.06
C GLN A 78 -26.87 -6.17 -24.08
N GLU A 79 -26.71 -7.03 -23.08
CA GLU A 79 -27.48 -8.27 -22.94
C GLU A 79 -28.99 -7.99 -22.83
N ALA A 80 -29.38 -6.97 -22.07
CA ALA A 80 -30.79 -6.56 -21.94
C ALA A 80 -31.38 -6.07 -23.27
N GLU A 81 -30.65 -5.25 -24.03
CA GLU A 81 -31.12 -4.78 -25.35
C GLU A 81 -31.19 -5.93 -26.37
N GLU A 82 -30.27 -6.90 -26.31
CA GLU A 82 -30.37 -8.11 -27.13
C GLU A 82 -31.62 -8.93 -26.79
N ILE A 83 -31.90 -9.16 -25.51
CA ILE A 83 -33.10 -9.89 -25.06
C ILE A 83 -34.35 -9.15 -25.52
N LYS A 84 -34.41 -7.82 -25.33
CA LYS A 84 -35.53 -6.98 -25.75
C LYS A 84 -35.75 -7.02 -27.25
N SER A 85 -34.68 -6.99 -28.04
CA SER A 85 -34.74 -7.11 -29.51
C SER A 85 -35.26 -8.49 -29.94
N LYS A 86 -34.74 -9.57 -29.34
CA LYS A 86 -35.21 -10.95 -29.57
C LYS A 86 -36.68 -11.11 -29.19
N ALA A 87 -37.09 -10.58 -28.03
CA ALA A 87 -38.47 -10.61 -27.57
C ALA A 87 -39.41 -9.87 -28.53
N LYS A 88 -39.07 -8.63 -28.92
CA LYS A 88 -39.85 -7.83 -29.89
C LYS A 88 -40.08 -8.57 -31.21
N LYS A 89 -39.08 -9.30 -31.71
CA LYS A 89 -39.21 -10.11 -32.93
C LYS A 89 -40.16 -11.30 -32.77
N ASN A 90 -40.29 -11.84 -31.56
CA ASN A 90 -41.12 -13.02 -31.28
C ASN A 90 -42.56 -12.68 -30.88
N ILE A 91 -42.83 -11.45 -30.40
CA ILE A 91 -44.18 -11.01 -30.00
C ILE A 91 -45.25 -11.28 -31.10
N PRO A 92 -45.03 -10.92 -32.38
CA PRO A 92 -46.05 -11.17 -33.41
C PRO A 92 -46.31 -12.65 -33.64
N LYS A 93 -45.26 -13.48 -33.59
CA LYS A 93 -45.38 -14.94 -33.77
C LYS A 93 -46.16 -15.58 -32.61
N ALA A 94 -45.83 -15.19 -31.38
CA ALA A 94 -46.54 -15.66 -30.18
C ALA A 94 -48.00 -15.23 -30.19
N THR A 95 -48.29 -13.98 -30.54
CA THR A 95 -49.67 -13.47 -30.64
C THR A 95 -50.48 -14.24 -31.68
N LYS A 96 -49.91 -14.48 -32.87
CA LYS A 96 -50.54 -15.27 -33.92
C LYS A 96 -50.82 -16.70 -33.45
N PHE A 97 -49.85 -17.34 -32.80
CA PHE A 97 -50.01 -18.70 -32.27
C PHE A 97 -51.15 -18.79 -31.25
N ILE A 98 -51.22 -17.87 -30.29
CA ILE A 98 -52.30 -17.82 -29.29
C ILE A 98 -53.66 -17.62 -29.97
N LEU A 99 -53.74 -16.70 -30.95
CA LEU A 99 -54.99 -16.43 -31.66
C LEU A 99 -55.49 -17.68 -32.42
N THR A 100 -54.59 -18.37 -33.13
CA THR A 100 -54.93 -19.59 -33.88
C THR A 100 -55.35 -20.74 -32.95
N GLU A 101 -54.69 -20.94 -31.82
CA GLU A 101 -55.11 -21.96 -30.84
C GLU A 101 -56.45 -21.60 -30.18
N PHE A 102 -56.70 -20.31 -29.91
CA PHE A 102 -57.99 -19.86 -29.39
C PHE A 102 -59.12 -20.11 -30.40
N GLU A 103 -58.92 -19.74 -31.67
CA GLU A 103 -59.89 -20.01 -32.74
C GLU A 103 -60.15 -21.51 -32.92
N ARG A 104 -59.11 -22.34 -32.80
CA ARG A 104 -59.25 -23.80 -32.86
C ARG A 104 -60.05 -24.36 -31.69
N ALA A 105 -59.83 -23.86 -30.48
CA ALA A 105 -60.57 -24.28 -29.29
C ALA A 105 -62.02 -23.79 -29.27
N ALA A 106 -62.31 -22.61 -29.84
CA ALA A 106 -63.65 -22.06 -29.93
C ALA A 106 -64.51 -22.72 -31.03
N ASN A 107 -63.88 -23.29 -32.07
CA ASN A 107 -64.53 -24.01 -33.16
C ASN A 107 -64.59 -25.54 -32.94
N ALA A 108 -64.17 -26.04 -31.77
CA ALA A 108 -64.23 -27.44 -31.35
C ALA A 108 -65.42 -27.67 -30.40
#